data_AF-A0A942ZRM1-F1
#
_entry.id   AF-A0A942ZRM1-F1
#
_cell.length_a   1.000
_cell.length_b   1.000
_cell.length_c   1.000
_cell.angle_alpha   90.00
_cell.angle_beta   90.00
_cell.angle_gamma   90.00
#
_symmetry.space_group_name_H-M   'P 1'
#
loop_
_entity.id
_entity.type
_entity.pdbx_description
1 polymer ?
#
loop_
_entity_poly.entity_id
_entity_poly.type
_entity_poly.pdbx_seq_one_letter_code
_entity_poly.pdbx_strand_id
1 'polypeptide(L)'
;MKISINNILVIVIIILISFVCFKKAMINRDKVFDAGKDTVEYWGDGEYQLLRDSNKISLFNCQYHECMLPFVDGWNKLNDCVYVIGRFPINFNDIARVKIKINLSNNIIYYYSENISFSELNIVYANSMLENGKLEIIDNYDYFTKEEKQIYSSLVN
;
A
#
# COMPACT_ATOMS: atom_id res chain seq x y z
N MET A 1 -49.70 5.07 23.90
CA MET A 1 -49.42 5.75 22.61
C MET A 1 -49.65 4.73 21.49
N LYS A 2 -50.77 4.82 20.75
CA LYS A 2 -51.06 3.86 19.66
C LYS A 2 -50.27 4.26 18.43
N ILE A 3 -49.29 3.46 18.05
CA ILE A 3 -48.58 3.61 16.79
C ILE A 3 -49.55 3.14 15.71
N SER A 4 -49.93 4.03 14.80
CA SER A 4 -50.80 3.67 13.67
C SER A 4 -50.05 2.74 12.72
N ILE A 5 -50.77 1.90 11.97
CA ILE A 5 -50.19 1.04 10.94
C ILE A 5 -49.35 1.85 9.93
N ASN A 6 -49.77 3.08 9.62
CA ASN A 6 -49.03 3.99 8.76
C ASN A 6 -47.65 4.36 9.35
N ASN A 7 -47.55 4.54 10.66
CA ASN A 7 -46.27 4.83 11.32
C ASN A 7 -45.33 3.62 11.29
N ILE A 8 -45.86 2.40 11.41
CA ILE A 8 -45.07 1.16 11.27
C ILE A 8 -44.53 1.03 9.86
N LEU A 9 -45.36 1.31 8.84
CA LEU A 9 -44.97 1.24 7.44
C LEU A 9 -43.83 2.22 7.11
N VAL A 10 -43.92 3.46 7.61
CA VAL A 10 -42.88 4.48 7.42
C VAL A 10 -41.55 4.06 8.04
N ILE A 11 -41.56 3.48 9.24
CA ILE A 11 -40.35 2.98 9.91
C ILE A 11 -39.70 1.86 9.09
N VAL A 12 -40.48 0.92 8.58
CA VAL A 12 -39.98 -0.19 7.74
C VAL A 12 -39.33 0.35 6.46
N ILE A 13 -39.94 1.35 5.82
CA ILE A 13 -39.39 1.99 4.62
C ILE A 13 -38.05 2.67 4.92
N ILE A 14 -37.94 3.39 6.04
CA ILE A 14 -36.68 4.05 6.45
C ILE A 14 -35.57 3.03 6.69
N ILE A 15 -35.87 1.90 7.33
CA ILE A 15 -34.90 0.82 7.58
C ILE A 15 -34.42 0.22 6.25
N LEU A 16 -35.33 -0.04 5.31
CA LEU A 16 -35.00 -0.57 3.99
C LEU A 16 -34.12 0.39 3.18
N ILE A 17 -34.44 1.68 3.17
CA ILE A 17 -33.63 2.70 2.49
C ILE A 17 -32.24 2.77 3.11
N SER A 18 -32.16 2.77 4.45
CA SER A 18 -30.88 2.79 5.17
C SER A 18 -30.02 1.58 4.82
N PHE A 19 -30.61 0.39 4.70
CA PHE A 19 -29.90 -0.84 4.34
C PHE A 19 -29.35 -0.80 2.90
N VAL A 20 -30.13 -0.27 1.94
CA VAL A 20 -29.68 -0.08 0.55
C VAL A 20 -28.54 0.93 0.47
N CYS A 21 -28.65 2.05 1.19
CA CYS A 21 -27.59 3.05 1.27
C CYS A 21 -26.30 2.49 1.91
N PHE A 22 -26.42 1.67 2.96
CA PHE A 22 -25.29 1.05 3.63
C PHE A 22 -24.56 0.03 2.73
N LYS A 23 -25.31 -0.78 1.98
CA LYS A 23 -24.74 -1.70 0.97
C LYS A 23 -24.01 -0.95 -0.12
N LYS A 24 -24.58 0.13 -0.65
CA LYS A 24 -23.92 0.94 -1.69
C LYS A 24 -22.65 1.64 -1.19
N ALA A 25 -22.63 2.07 0.07
CA ALA A 25 -21.45 2.61 0.72
C ALA A 25 -20.35 1.55 0.96
N MET A 26 -20.73 0.30 1.28
CA MET A 26 -19.78 -0.82 1.39
C MET A 26 -19.23 -1.27 0.02
N ILE A 27 -20.05 -1.31 -1.02
CA ILE A 27 -19.64 -1.71 -2.38
C ILE A 27 -18.60 -0.74 -2.98
N ASN A 28 -18.60 0.53 -2.54
CA ASN A 28 -17.63 1.53 -3.00
C ASN A 28 -16.25 1.45 -2.32
N ARG A 29 -16.01 0.51 -1.40
CA ARG A 29 -14.65 0.27 -0.88
C ARG A 29 -13.75 -0.42 -1.91
N ASP A 30 -14.34 -1.12 -2.87
CA ASP A 30 -13.64 -1.71 -4.01
C ASP A 30 -13.70 -0.76 -5.21
N LYS A 31 -13.36 0.53 -5.02
CA LYS A 31 -13.01 1.37 -6.18
C LYS A 31 -11.69 0.86 -6.75
N VAL A 32 -11.83 -0.14 -7.60
CA VAL A 32 -10.84 -0.62 -8.55
C VAL A 32 -10.62 0.55 -9.52
N PHE A 33 -9.60 1.37 -9.28
CA PHE A 33 -9.17 2.35 -10.27
C PHE A 33 -8.55 1.57 -11.42
N ASP A 34 -9.11 1.60 -12.63
CA ASP A 34 -8.44 0.97 -13.76
C ASP A 34 -7.00 1.50 -13.86
N ALA A 35 -6.02 0.59 -13.98
CA ALA A 35 -4.63 0.96 -14.15
C ALA A 35 -4.52 1.87 -15.38
N GLY A 36 -4.09 3.12 -15.17
CA GLY A 36 -3.88 4.08 -16.25
C GLY A 36 -2.73 3.65 -17.17
N LYS A 37 -2.49 4.41 -18.24
CA LYS A 37 -1.41 4.12 -19.20
C LYS A 37 -0.04 3.92 -18.54
N ASP A 38 0.22 4.68 -17.47
CA ASP A 38 1.50 4.70 -16.77
C ASP A 38 1.44 3.93 -15.43
N THR A 39 0.28 3.37 -15.05
CA THR A 39 0.11 2.57 -13.84
C THR A 39 0.23 1.09 -14.20
N VAL A 40 1.15 0.37 -13.55
CA VAL A 40 1.29 -1.08 -13.70
C VAL A 40 0.28 -1.80 -12.80
N GLU A 41 0.27 -1.44 -11.52
CA GLU A 41 -0.63 -1.99 -10.50
C GLU A 41 -0.89 -0.93 -9.42
N TYR A 42 -1.95 -1.13 -8.63
CA TYR A 42 -2.24 -0.31 -7.46
C TYR A 42 -2.80 -1.20 -6.34
N TRP A 43 -2.55 -0.81 -5.09
CA TRP A 43 -2.94 -1.57 -3.90
C TRP A 43 -3.31 -0.64 -2.74
N GLY A 44 -3.86 -1.23 -1.68
CA GLY A 44 -4.16 -0.55 -0.42
C GLY A 44 -5.07 0.65 -0.62
N ASP A 45 -6.30 0.42 -1.08
CA ASP A 45 -7.30 1.44 -1.47
C ASP A 45 -6.89 2.49 -2.52
N GLY A 46 -5.72 2.30 -3.17
CA GLY A 46 -5.13 3.24 -4.11
C GLY A 46 -4.01 4.07 -3.49
N GLU A 47 -3.69 3.87 -2.21
CA GLU A 47 -2.57 4.50 -1.51
C GLU A 47 -1.23 4.14 -2.14
N TYR A 48 -1.09 2.94 -2.74
CA TYR A 48 0.16 2.48 -3.36
C TYR A 48 -0.03 2.22 -4.85
N GLN A 49 0.93 2.67 -5.66
CA GLN A 49 0.94 2.44 -7.10
C GLN A 49 2.33 2.04 -7.59
N LEU A 50 2.38 1.08 -8.51
CA LEU A 50 3.54 0.90 -9.38
C LEU A 50 3.37 1.75 -10.61
N LEU A 51 4.29 2.69 -10.82
CA LEU A 51 4.30 3.58 -11.97
C LEU A 51 5.39 3.16 -12.94
N ARG A 52 5.05 3.08 -14.24
CA ARG A 52 5.98 2.84 -15.33
C ARG A 52 6.31 4.16 -16.01
N ASP A 53 7.59 4.54 -15.96
CA ASP A 53 8.16 5.56 -16.83
C ASP A 53 9.12 4.89 -17.81
N SER A 54 8.71 4.81 -19.07
CA SER A 54 9.49 4.20 -20.14
C SER A 54 9.84 2.73 -19.82
N ASN A 55 11.07 2.46 -19.37
CA ASN A 55 11.56 1.13 -19.01
C ASN A 55 11.80 0.97 -17.50
N LYS A 56 11.39 1.95 -16.69
CA LYS A 56 11.59 1.96 -15.24
C LYS A 56 10.24 1.78 -14.55
N ILE A 57 10.24 1.00 -13.47
CA ILE A 57 9.07 0.85 -12.60
C ILE A 57 9.46 1.42 -11.24
N SER A 58 8.57 2.22 -10.66
CA SER A 58 8.75 2.82 -9.33
C SER A 58 7.55 2.52 -8.44
N LEU A 59 7.77 2.38 -7.14
CA LEU A 59 6.72 2.31 -6.14
C LEU A 59 6.44 3.72 -5.61
N PHE A 60 5.19 4.14 -5.68
CA PHE A 60 4.73 5.45 -5.25
C PHE A 60 3.66 5.32 -4.18
N ASN A 61 3.74 6.13 -3.12
CA ASN A 61 2.66 6.32 -2.16
C ASN A 61 1.88 7.58 -2.54
N CYS A 62 0.63 7.41 -2.96
CA CYS A 62 -0.24 8.47 -3.44
C CYS A 62 -0.78 9.37 -2.33
N GLN A 63 -0.93 8.86 -1.10
CA GLN A 63 -1.39 9.67 0.03
C GLN A 63 -0.33 10.71 0.44
N TYR A 64 0.94 10.34 0.38
CA TYR A 64 2.06 11.21 0.77
C TYR A 64 2.74 11.88 -0.44
N HIS A 65 2.29 11.58 -1.67
CA HIS A 65 2.93 12.03 -2.91
C HIS A 65 4.43 11.73 -2.96
N GLU A 66 4.82 10.53 -2.52
CA GLU A 66 6.21 10.16 -2.27
C GLU A 66 6.64 8.94 -3.10
N CYS A 67 7.85 8.99 -3.66
CA CYS A 67 8.44 7.84 -4.35
C CYS A 67 9.13 6.94 -3.32
N MET A 68 8.45 5.87 -2.91
CA MET A 68 8.98 4.94 -1.92
C MET A 68 10.12 4.08 -2.48
N LEU A 69 10.11 3.75 -3.77
CA LEU A 69 11.20 2.98 -4.40
C LEU A 69 11.36 3.37 -5.88
N PRO A 70 12.44 4.10 -6.25
CA PRO A 70 12.63 4.60 -7.61
C PRO A 70 12.82 3.51 -8.66
N PHE A 71 13.45 2.39 -8.29
CA PHE A 71 13.75 1.29 -9.20
C PHE A 71 13.28 -0.04 -8.62
N VAL A 72 12.09 -0.48 -9.02
CA VAL A 72 11.55 -1.79 -8.67
C VAL A 72 12.13 -2.84 -9.60
N ASP A 73 12.79 -3.84 -9.02
CA ASP A 73 13.34 -4.99 -9.75
C ASP A 73 12.32 -6.14 -9.81
N GLY A 74 11.44 -6.25 -8.82
CA GLY A 74 10.36 -7.25 -8.80
C GLY A 74 9.36 -7.03 -7.67
N TRP A 75 8.16 -7.57 -7.84
CA TRP A 75 7.11 -7.58 -6.81
C TRP A 75 6.28 -8.86 -6.86
N ASN A 76 5.70 -9.23 -5.72
CA ASN A 76 4.76 -10.33 -5.60
C ASN A 76 3.65 -9.95 -4.60
N LYS A 77 2.40 -10.17 -4.97
CA LYS A 77 1.26 -10.06 -4.06
C LYS A 77 0.88 -11.45 -3.55
N LEU A 78 0.93 -11.64 -2.24
CA LEU A 78 0.51 -12.87 -1.57
C LEU A 78 -0.41 -12.51 -0.40
N ASN A 79 -1.66 -12.98 -0.45
CA ASN A 79 -2.72 -12.64 0.51
C ASN A 79 -2.90 -11.12 0.62
N ASP A 80 -2.99 -10.60 1.85
CA ASP A 80 -3.10 -9.17 2.17
C ASP A 80 -1.74 -8.46 2.24
N CYS A 81 -0.72 -8.99 1.56
CA CYS A 81 0.61 -8.40 1.53
C CYS A 81 1.16 -8.27 0.11
N VAL A 82 1.89 -7.19 -0.12
CA VAL A 82 2.69 -6.99 -1.32
C VAL A 82 4.16 -6.90 -0.92
N TYR A 83 4.99 -7.71 -1.54
CA TYR A 83 6.43 -7.76 -1.33
C TYR A 83 7.09 -7.13 -2.56
N VAL A 84 7.91 -6.11 -2.35
CA VAL A 84 8.61 -5.38 -3.41
C VAL A 84 10.10 -5.39 -3.12
N ILE A 85 10.93 -5.65 -4.13
CA ILE A 85 12.38 -5.52 -4.04
C ILE A 85 12.88 -4.59 -5.13
N GLY A 86 13.94 -3.84 -4.81
CA GLY A 86 14.55 -2.97 -5.78
C GLY A 86 15.73 -2.19 -5.25
N ARG A 87 15.98 -1.05 -5.88
CA ARG A 87 17.17 -0.23 -5.73
C ARG A 87 16.80 1.22 -5.46
N PHE A 88 17.48 1.81 -4.47
CA PHE A 88 17.34 3.21 -4.10
C PHE A 88 18.69 3.92 -4.27
N PRO A 89 18.82 4.89 -5.20
CA PRO A 89 20.04 5.67 -5.33
C PRO A 89 20.23 6.58 -4.13
N ILE A 90 21.41 6.51 -3.52
CA ILE A 90 21.77 7.35 -2.38
C ILE A 90 22.54 8.56 -2.89
N ASN A 91 23.48 8.32 -3.80
CA ASN A 91 24.26 9.33 -4.50
C ASN A 91 24.64 8.82 -5.91
N PHE A 92 25.58 9.48 -6.59
CA PHE A 92 25.99 9.10 -7.95
C PHE A 92 26.61 7.70 -8.08
N ASN A 93 27.19 7.16 -7.01
CA ASN A 93 27.93 5.88 -7.02
C ASN A 93 27.29 4.80 -6.14
N ASP A 94 26.47 5.18 -5.16
CA ASP A 94 25.92 4.25 -4.17
C ASP A 94 24.43 3.98 -4.39
N ILE A 95 24.09 2.70 -4.37
CA ILE A 95 22.73 2.20 -4.54
C ILE A 95 22.43 1.23 -3.39
N ALA A 96 21.43 1.56 -2.59
CA ALA A 96 20.89 0.66 -1.58
C ALA A 96 19.99 -0.38 -2.23
N ARG A 97 20.11 -1.65 -1.83
CA ARG A 97 19.10 -2.66 -2.13
C ARG A 97 18.03 -2.60 -1.06
N VAL A 98 16.78 -2.49 -1.47
CA VAL A 98 15.64 -2.25 -0.58
C VAL A 98 14.64 -3.38 -0.71
N LYS A 99 14.10 -3.82 0.43
CA LYS A 99 12.99 -4.76 0.53
C LYS A 99 11.85 -4.09 1.26
N ILE A 100 10.68 -4.15 0.65
CA ILE A 100 9.46 -3.51 1.14
C ILE A 100 8.39 -4.57 1.28
N LYS A 101 7.65 -4.52 2.39
CA LYS A 101 6.40 -5.24 2.58
C LYS A 101 5.30 -4.22 2.81
N ILE A 102 4.20 -4.33 2.08
CA ILE A 102 3.01 -3.49 2.26
C ILE A 102 1.91 -4.38 2.80
N ASN A 103 1.38 -4.08 3.98
CA ASN A 103 0.19 -4.74 4.51
C ASN A 103 -1.06 -4.00 4.03
N LEU A 104 -1.87 -4.68 3.20
CA LEU A 104 -3.03 -4.10 2.53
C LEU A 104 -4.26 -3.95 3.45
N SER A 105 -4.27 -4.59 4.62
CA SER A 105 -5.38 -4.47 5.58
C SER A 105 -5.38 -3.13 6.33
N ASN A 106 -4.22 -2.51 6.47
CA ASN A 106 -4.01 -1.28 7.23
C ASN A 106 -3.14 -0.23 6.50
N ASN A 107 -2.69 -0.56 5.28
CA ASN A 107 -1.79 0.22 4.43
C ASN A 107 -0.47 0.61 5.09
N ILE A 108 0.08 -0.23 5.97
CA ILE A 108 1.40 0.00 6.57
C ILE A 108 2.50 -0.52 5.64
N ILE A 109 3.52 0.29 5.42
CA ILE A 109 4.74 -0.09 4.70
C ILE A 109 5.86 -0.42 5.70
N TYR A 110 6.44 -1.62 5.59
CA TYR A 110 7.62 -2.07 6.31
C TYR A 110 8.82 -1.97 5.37
N TYR A 111 9.83 -1.19 5.77
CA TYR A 111 10.90 -0.76 4.88
C TYR A 111 12.26 -1.19 5.42
N TYR A 112 12.96 -2.03 4.66
CA TYR A 112 14.30 -2.52 5.00
C TYR A 112 15.31 -2.13 3.90
N SER A 113 16.41 -1.50 4.29
CA SER A 113 17.54 -1.18 3.41
C SER A 113 18.79 -1.97 3.78
N GLU A 114 19.41 -2.61 2.79
CA GLU A 114 20.64 -3.38 3.01
C GLU A 114 21.85 -2.48 3.17
N ASN A 115 22.59 -2.68 4.28
CA ASN A 115 23.89 -2.08 4.58
C ASN A 115 23.90 -0.53 4.64
N ILE A 116 22.73 0.10 4.66
CA ILE A 116 22.56 1.55 4.63
C ILE A 116 21.46 1.93 5.61
N SER A 117 21.68 2.99 6.39
CA SER A 117 20.65 3.51 7.29
C SER A 117 19.48 4.06 6.48
N PHE A 118 18.25 3.81 6.93
CA PHE A 118 17.08 4.42 6.31
C PHE A 118 17.19 5.95 6.23
N SER A 119 17.83 6.59 7.20
CA SER A 119 18.02 8.05 7.22
C SER A 119 18.89 8.59 6.07
N GLU A 120 19.69 7.75 5.42
CA GLU A 120 20.47 8.10 4.24
C GLU A 120 19.62 8.03 2.96
N LEU A 121 18.46 7.38 3.03
CA LEU A 121 17.47 7.38 1.96
C LEU A 121 16.65 8.66 2.11
N ASN A 122 16.83 9.61 1.19
CA ASN A 122 16.18 10.93 1.23
C ASN A 122 14.68 10.87 0.91
N ILE A 123 13.90 10.09 1.68
CA ILE A 123 12.45 9.97 1.57
C ILE A 123 11.84 11.14 2.34
N VAL A 124 11.34 12.14 1.61
CA VAL A 124 11.00 13.46 2.15
C VAL A 124 9.90 13.38 3.20
N TYR A 125 8.86 12.57 2.95
CA TYR A 125 7.72 12.44 3.87
C TYR A 125 7.85 11.32 4.90
N ALA A 126 9.03 10.72 5.07
CA ALA A 126 9.21 9.60 5.99
C ALA A 126 8.81 9.93 7.45
N ASN A 127 9.17 11.11 7.95
CA ASN A 127 8.82 11.52 9.32
C ASN A 127 7.30 11.56 9.54
N SER A 128 6.55 12.15 8.61
CA SER A 128 5.09 12.19 8.68
C SER A 128 4.47 10.79 8.61
N MET A 129 5.04 9.89 7.79
CA MET A 129 4.56 8.52 7.70
C MET A 129 4.84 7.73 8.99
N LEU A 130 6.00 7.94 9.63
CA LEU A 130 6.34 7.35 10.93
C LEU A 130 5.37 7.83 12.02
N GLU A 131 5.14 9.15 12.10
CA GLU A 131 4.24 9.76 13.08
C GLU A 131 2.79 9.25 12.94
N ASN A 132 2.34 9.03 11.70
CA ASN A 132 1.01 8.50 11.40
C ASN A 132 0.91 6.97 11.51
N GLY A 133 1.99 6.27 11.86
CA GLY A 133 2.02 4.81 11.93
C GLY A 133 1.81 4.13 10.59
N LYS A 134 2.17 4.81 9.49
CA LYS A 134 2.07 4.30 8.11
C LYS A 134 3.36 3.73 7.57
N LEU A 135 4.50 4.05 8.19
CA LEU A 135 5.81 3.50 7.87
C LEU A 135 6.41 2.85 9.12
N GLU A 136 7.02 1.68 8.94
CA GLU A 136 7.85 1.01 9.93
C GLU A 136 9.23 0.74 9.32
N ILE A 137 10.27 1.32 9.91
CA ILE A 137 11.65 1.09 9.48
C ILE A 137 12.14 -0.19 10.15
N ILE A 138 12.64 -1.10 9.32
CA ILE A 138 13.17 -2.39 9.77
C ILE A 138 14.69 -2.31 9.70
N ASP A 139 15.35 -2.46 10.85
CA ASP A 139 16.81 -2.39 10.95
C ASP A 139 17.49 -3.76 10.73
N ASN A 140 16.74 -4.85 10.85
CA ASN A 140 17.26 -6.21 10.76
C ASN A 140 16.40 -7.08 9.84
N TYR A 141 17.05 -7.73 8.87
CA TYR A 141 16.41 -8.66 7.94
C TYR A 141 15.71 -9.85 8.62
N ASP A 142 16.08 -10.18 9.86
CA ASP A 142 15.44 -11.23 10.67
C ASP A 142 14.04 -10.88 11.15
N TYR A 143 13.58 -9.64 10.96
CA TYR A 143 12.18 -9.29 11.08
C TYR A 143 11.28 -10.10 10.14
N PHE A 144 11.77 -10.39 8.94
CA PHE A 144 11.01 -11.17 7.96
C PHE A 144 11.06 -12.66 8.27
N THR A 145 9.90 -13.30 8.17
CA THR A 145 9.77 -14.75 8.28
C THR A 145 10.54 -15.47 7.17
N LYS A 146 10.79 -16.77 7.36
CA LYS A 146 11.48 -17.60 6.36
C LYS A 146 10.75 -17.59 5.01
N GLU A 147 9.42 -17.61 5.01
CA GLU A 147 8.60 -17.57 3.80
C GLU A 147 8.75 -16.24 3.07
N GLU A 148 8.68 -15.11 3.77
CA GLU A 148 8.88 -13.78 3.17
C GLU A 148 10.28 -13.62 2.59
N LYS A 149 11.29 -14.13 3.29
CA LYS A 149 12.68 -14.18 2.77
C LYS A 149 12.77 -15.00 1.48
N GLN A 150 12.02 -16.10 1.36
CA GLN A 150 11.96 -16.89 0.13
C GLN A 150 11.26 -16.15 -1.01
N ILE A 151 10.21 -15.37 -0.72
CA ILE A 151 9.56 -14.48 -1.70
C ILE A 151 10.58 -13.47 -2.22
N TYR A 152 11.32 -12.78 -1.35
CA TYR A 152 12.33 -11.82 -1.81
C TYR A 152 13.42 -12.47 -2.66
N SER A 153 13.88 -13.67 -2.30
CA SER A 153 14.87 -14.40 -3.08
C SER A 153 14.39 -14.79 -4.47
N SER A 154 13.10 -15.12 -4.64
CA SER A 154 12.54 -15.48 -5.96
C SER A 154 12.29 -14.28 -6.87
N LEU A 155 12.29 -13.07 -6.31
CA LEU A 155 12.18 -11.81 -7.04
C LEU A 155 13.53 -11.27 -7.55
N VAL A 156 14.64 -11.87 -7.13
CA VAL A 156 15.97 -11.55 -7.64
C VAL A 156 16.28 -12.51 -8.79
N ASN A 157 16.30 -11.99 -10.02
CA ASN A 157 16.89 -12.70 -11.16
C ASN A 157 18.41 -12.68 -11.08
#